data_AF-A0A0F9KBJ9-F1
#
_entry.id   AF-A0A0F9KBJ9-F1
#
_cell.length_a   1.000
_cell.length_b   1.000
_cell.length_c   1.000
_cell.angle_alpha   90.00
_cell.angle_beta   90.00
_cell.angle_gamma   90.00
#
_symmetry.space_group_name_H-M   'P 1'
#
loop_
_entity.id
_entity.type
_entity.pdbx_description
1 polymer ?
#
loop_
_entity_poly.entity_id
_entity_poly.type
_entity_poly.pdbx_seq_one_letter_code
_entity_poly.pdbx_strand_id
1 'polypeptide(L)'
;MASNFPNGFAQGVTIRGLPLQQLHPGSVFWVSNTTVLPDGADISPSDGNDGSFLRPFKTIDYAIGQCKANRGDVILVAPGYTQTLANA
;
A
#
# COMPACT_ATOMS: atom_id res chain seq x y z
N MET A 1 0.03 14.36 -15.57
CA MET A 1 -0.70 13.53 -16.55
C MET A 1 -1.51 12.53 -15.75
N ALA A 2 -2.85 12.63 -15.74
CA ALA A 2 -3.70 11.67 -15.02
C ALA A 2 -3.85 10.38 -15.84
N SER A 3 -3.95 9.24 -15.17
CA SER A 3 -4.20 7.94 -15.84
C SER A 3 -5.54 7.95 -16.56
N ASN A 4 -5.63 7.30 -17.73
CA ASN A 4 -6.91 7.00 -18.40
C ASN A 4 -7.75 5.97 -17.63
N PHE A 5 -7.18 5.35 -16.61
CA PHE A 5 -7.79 4.37 -15.73
C PHE A 5 -7.79 4.88 -14.29
N PRO A 6 -8.48 6.00 -13.98
CA PRO A 6 -8.44 6.60 -12.64
C PRO A 6 -9.02 5.67 -11.56
N ASN A 7 -9.91 4.75 -11.95
CA ASN A 7 -10.50 3.73 -11.09
C ASN A 7 -10.01 2.31 -11.43
N GLY A 8 -8.88 2.18 -12.14
CA GLY A 8 -8.32 0.89 -12.56
C GLY A 8 -8.96 0.29 -13.81
N PHE A 9 -8.80 -1.03 -13.98
CA PHE A 9 -9.10 -1.76 -15.21
C PHE A 9 -10.35 -2.63 -15.06
N ALA A 10 -11.50 -2.16 -15.54
CA ALA A 10 -12.79 -2.85 -15.39
C ALA A 10 -12.84 -4.26 -16.02
N GLN A 11 -11.99 -4.52 -17.03
CA GLN A 11 -11.88 -5.83 -17.69
C GLN A 11 -10.62 -6.61 -17.26
N GLY A 12 -9.96 -6.20 -16.19
CA GLY A 12 -8.69 -6.77 -15.75
C GLY A 12 -7.50 -6.31 -16.59
N VAL A 13 -6.33 -6.86 -16.30
CA VAL A 13 -5.07 -6.54 -16.99
C VAL A 13 -4.46 -7.82 -17.49
N THR A 14 -3.98 -7.84 -18.74
CA THR A 14 -3.10 -8.92 -19.24
C THR A 14 -1.71 -8.36 -19.49
N ILE A 15 -0.68 -8.94 -18.86
CA ILE A 15 0.72 -8.59 -19.13
C ILE A 15 1.36 -9.75 -19.88
N ARG A 16 1.83 -9.50 -21.12
CA ARG A 16 2.44 -10.52 -22.00
C ARG A 16 1.52 -11.74 -22.24
N GLY A 17 0.22 -11.51 -22.33
CA GLY A 17 -0.78 -12.57 -22.52
C GLY A 17 -1.17 -13.33 -21.26
N LEU A 18 -0.57 -13.01 -20.10
CA LEU A 18 -0.96 -13.59 -18.81
C LEU A 18 -1.96 -12.67 -18.11
N PRO A 19 -3.16 -13.18 -17.75
CA PRO A 19 -4.12 -12.40 -16.98
C PRO A 19 -3.58 -12.14 -15.57
N LEU A 20 -3.56 -10.88 -15.17
CA LEU A 20 -3.36 -10.44 -13.80
C LEU A 20 -4.72 -10.22 -13.16
N GLN A 21 -5.08 -11.13 -12.25
CA GLN A 21 -6.28 -11.03 -11.45
C GLN A 21 -5.92 -10.40 -10.09
N GLN A 22 -6.44 -9.19 -9.82
CA GLN A 22 -6.38 -8.61 -8.48
C GLN A 22 -7.55 -9.17 -7.66
N LEU A 23 -7.26 -10.09 -6.75
CA LEU A 23 -8.27 -10.82 -5.96
C LEU A 23 -8.83 -10.00 -4.78
N HIS A 24 -8.18 -8.90 -4.43
CA HIS A 24 -8.45 -8.14 -3.22
C HIS A 24 -9.05 -6.77 -3.60
N PRO A 25 -10.37 -6.56 -3.45
CA PRO A 25 -11.03 -5.32 -3.86
C PRO A 25 -10.87 -4.17 -2.84
N GLY A 26 -10.18 -4.41 -1.73
CA GLY A 26 -10.04 -3.44 -0.65
C GLY A 26 -9.01 -2.35 -0.92
N SER A 27 -8.77 -1.58 0.12
CA SER A 27 -7.77 -0.50 0.10
C SER A 27 -6.36 -1.07 0.16
N VAL A 28 -5.43 -0.37 -0.49
CA VAL A 28 -4.01 -0.68 -0.43
C VAL A 28 -3.34 0.32 0.51
N PHE A 29 -2.70 -0.16 1.55
CA PHE A 29 -1.94 0.65 2.50
C PHE A 29 -0.44 0.34 2.39
N TRP A 30 0.37 1.38 2.28
CA TRP A 30 1.82 1.26 2.27
C TRP A 30 2.40 1.51 3.65
N VAL A 31 3.35 0.66 4.04
CA VAL A 31 4.08 0.76 5.30
C VAL A 31 5.58 0.89 5.00
N SER A 32 6.22 1.84 5.66
CA SER A 32 7.65 2.09 5.55
C SER A 32 8.20 2.64 6.85
N ASN A 33 9.45 2.33 7.18
CA ASN A 33 10.19 2.98 8.25
C ASN A 33 11.55 3.49 7.75
N THR A 34 11.78 3.47 6.43
CA THR A 34 13.03 3.96 5.85
C THR A 34 13.10 5.48 5.96
N THR A 35 14.32 5.98 6.18
CA THR A 35 14.65 7.41 6.14
C THR A 35 14.89 7.90 4.70
N VAL A 36 15.02 6.99 3.74
CA VAL A 36 15.17 7.31 2.33
C VAL A 36 13.79 7.40 1.70
N LEU A 37 13.46 8.60 1.19
CA LEU A 37 12.18 8.85 0.54
C LEU A 37 12.14 8.16 -0.83
N PRO A 38 11.06 7.45 -1.18
CA PRO A 38 10.83 7.02 -2.55
C PRO A 38 10.77 8.23 -3.50
N ASP A 39 11.08 8.00 -4.77
CA ASP A 39 11.03 9.06 -5.77
C ASP A 39 9.61 9.68 -5.83
N GLY A 40 9.55 11.01 -5.69
CA GLY A 40 8.30 11.78 -5.61
C GLY A 40 7.60 11.79 -4.23
N ALA A 41 8.19 11.20 -3.18
CA ALA A 41 7.63 11.29 -1.83
C ALA A 41 8.12 12.57 -1.13
N ASP A 42 7.19 13.37 -0.62
CA ASP A 42 7.48 14.66 0.00
C ASP A 42 7.67 14.58 1.53
N ILE A 43 7.33 13.44 2.15
CA ILE A 43 7.26 13.32 3.60
C ILE A 43 7.74 11.96 4.12
N SER A 44 8.39 11.98 5.28
CA SER A 44 8.79 10.77 5.99
C SER A 44 7.58 9.91 6.41
N PRO A 45 7.76 8.58 6.53
CA PRO A 45 6.70 7.69 7.01
C PRO A 45 6.22 8.06 8.42
N SER A 46 4.89 8.06 8.62
CA SER A 46 4.22 8.42 9.87
C SER A 46 2.85 7.76 9.92
N ASP A 47 2.43 7.32 11.11
CA ASP A 47 1.08 6.79 11.33
C ASP A 47 0.00 7.90 11.25
N GLY A 48 0.39 9.17 11.15
CA GLY A 48 -0.51 10.28 10.81
C GLY A 48 -0.69 10.54 9.32
N ASN A 49 -0.05 9.75 8.44
CA ASN A 49 -0.20 9.89 6.98
C ASN A 49 -1.49 9.20 6.48
N ASP A 50 -1.71 9.19 5.16
CA ASP A 50 -2.91 8.58 4.54
C ASP A 50 -2.71 7.12 4.08
N GLY A 51 -1.50 6.58 4.22
CA GLY A 51 -1.18 5.20 3.84
C GLY A 51 -0.93 5.01 2.35
N SER A 52 -0.83 6.09 1.56
CA SER A 52 -0.43 6.02 0.16
C SER A 52 1.07 5.73 0.01
N PHE A 53 1.50 5.36 -1.20
CA PHE A 53 2.93 5.10 -1.49
C PHE A 53 3.83 6.30 -1.16
N LEU A 54 3.36 7.52 -1.41
CA LEU A 54 4.12 8.75 -1.18
C LEU A 54 3.99 9.28 0.26
N ARG A 55 2.98 8.83 1.00
CA ARG A 55 2.75 9.18 2.41
C ARG A 55 2.39 7.90 3.19
N PRO A 56 3.34 6.96 3.35
CA PRO A 56 3.06 5.67 3.96
C PRO A 56 2.89 5.76 5.47
N PHE A 57 2.24 4.76 6.05
CA PHE A 57 2.23 4.53 7.49
C PHE A 57 3.60 4.09 7.98
N LYS A 58 3.88 4.29 9.27
CA LYS A 58 5.17 3.92 9.88
C LYS A 58 5.17 2.48 10.39
N THR A 59 4.04 1.99 10.87
CA THR A 59 3.95 0.68 11.53
C THR A 59 2.95 -0.27 10.85
N ILE A 60 3.25 -1.57 10.88
CA ILE A 60 2.30 -2.60 10.41
C ILE A 60 1.07 -2.64 11.32
N ASP A 61 1.26 -2.51 12.63
CA ASP A 61 0.19 -2.49 13.62
C ASP A 61 -0.87 -1.40 13.32
N TYR A 62 -0.42 -0.17 13.04
CA TYR A 62 -1.33 0.89 12.64
C TYR A 62 -2.07 0.58 11.34
N ALA A 63 -1.37 0.04 10.34
CA ALA A 63 -1.97 -0.35 9.06
C ALA A 63 -3.05 -1.43 9.24
N ILE A 64 -2.84 -2.40 10.12
CA ILE A 64 -3.86 -3.40 10.49
C ILE A 64 -5.09 -2.73 11.10
N GLY A 65 -4.89 -1.73 11.97
CA GLY A 65 -5.97 -0.92 12.54
C GLY A 65 -6.81 -0.16 11.51
N GLN A 66 -6.26 0.12 10.32
CA GLN A 66 -6.98 0.75 9.21
C GLN A 66 -7.72 -0.25 8.31
N CYS A 67 -7.45 -1.55 8.47
CA CYS A 67 -8.13 -2.58 7.70
C CYS A 67 -9.58 -2.77 8.18
N LYS A 68 -10.48 -3.00 7.23
CA LYS A 68 -11.87 -3.35 7.49
C LYS A 68 -12.10 -4.83 7.21
N ALA A 69 -12.68 -5.53 8.18
CA ALA A 69 -12.99 -6.96 8.07
C ALA A 69 -13.73 -7.27 6.75
N ASN A 70 -13.26 -8.32 6.05
CA ASN A 70 -13.82 -8.85 4.80
C ASN A 70 -13.80 -7.90 3.58
N ARG A 71 -13.15 -6.72 3.67
CA ARG A 71 -13.02 -5.81 2.51
C ARG A 71 -11.94 -6.25 1.52
N GLY A 72 -11.03 -7.14 1.94
CA GLY A 72 -9.89 -7.55 1.14
C GLY A 72 -8.84 -6.45 1.03
N ASP A 73 -8.50 -5.82 2.16
CA ASP A 73 -7.44 -4.81 2.21
C ASP A 73 -6.06 -5.46 2.07
N VAL A 74 -5.11 -4.72 1.49
CA VAL A 74 -3.75 -5.19 1.24
C VAL A 74 -2.76 -4.23 1.89
N ILE A 75 -1.88 -4.76 2.73
CA ILE A 75 -0.75 -4.01 3.29
C ILE A 75 0.50 -4.33 2.48
N LEU A 76 1.07 -3.31 1.84
CA LEU A 76 2.33 -3.39 1.11
C LEU A 76 3.46 -2.85 1.98
N VAL A 77 4.48 -3.67 2.16
CA VAL A 77 5.66 -3.34 2.97
C VAL A 77 6.77 -2.87 2.04
N ALA A 78 7.27 -1.66 2.30
CA ALA A 78 8.35 -1.08 1.51
C ALA A 78 9.67 -1.87 1.67
N PRO A 79 10.54 -1.89 0.66
CA PRO A 79 11.84 -2.54 0.76
C PRO A 79 12.68 -1.99 1.92
N GLY A 80 13.40 -2.87 2.61
CA GLY A 80 14.23 -2.50 3.75
C GLY A 80 13.45 -2.18 5.03
N TYR A 81 12.13 -2.41 5.04
CA TYR A 81 11.32 -2.26 6.24
C TYR A 81 11.76 -3.21 7.36
N THR A 82 11.81 -2.69 8.59
CA THR A 82 12.07 -3.47 9.79
C THR A 82 11.14 -3.06 10.93
N GLN A 83 10.52 -4.03 11.59
CA GLN A 83 9.76 -3.77 12.82
C GLN A 83 9.84 -4.98 13.75
N THR A 84 9.95 -4.72 15.04
CA THR A 84 9.71 -5.73 16.07
C THR A 84 8.21 -5.79 16.35
N LEU A 85 7.60 -6.95 16.12
CA LEU A 85 6.22 -7.22 16.49
C LEU A 85 6.20 -7.80 17.91
N ALA A 86 5.67 -7.05 18.87
CA ALA A 86 5.67 -7.47 20.27
C ALA A 86 4.49 -8.42 20.59
N ASN A 87 3.42 -8.37 19.80
CA ASN A 87 2.19 -9.13 20.01
C ASN A 87 1.58 -9.49 18.64
N ALA A 88 0.98 -10.67 18.55
CA ALA A 88 0.30 -11.21 17.37
C ALA A 88 -1.19 -11.40 17.65
#